data_AF-A0A535MB51-F1
#
_entry.id   AF-A0A535MB51-F1
#
_cell.length_a   1.000
_cell.length_b   1.000
_cell.length_c   1.000
_cell.angle_alpha   90.00
_cell.angle_beta   90.00
_cell.angle_gamma   90.00
#
_symmetry.space_group_name_H-M   'P 1'
#
loop_
_entity.id
_entity.type
_entity.pdbx_description
1 polymer ?
#
loop_
_entity_poly.entity_id
_entity_poly.type
_entity_poly.pdbx_seq_one_letter_code
_entity_poly.pdbx_strand_id
1 'polypeptide(L)'
;MTGRAPRWRRSSPPRARGTPARSARGAGPHPCSACRPGREPRPSALLPRVATITIVEVTAYWSGGYRCRVPIRQFELNADEPETVAGGTDTGPTPTELLLASLATCFTMALAHIARKRRVDLPGDLSVTAAGEYAGPGFGALRVEVRCSHPPGDLAQLLEWAAGICYVSNTLRNAPKVEYVIREA
;
A
#
# COMPACT_ATOMS: atom_id res chain seq x y z
N MET A 1 32.61 9.68 12.90
CA MET A 1 31.30 10.06 13.48
C MET A 1 30.29 9.02 13.02
N THR A 2 30.04 7.98 13.81
CA THR A 2 29.21 6.83 13.43
C THR A 2 27.78 7.02 13.96
N GLY A 3 26.87 7.39 13.06
CA GLY A 3 25.45 7.55 13.34
C GLY A 3 24.78 6.20 13.62
N ARG A 4 24.20 6.06 14.81
CA ARG A 4 23.56 4.85 15.32
C ARG A 4 22.14 4.76 14.78
N ALA A 5 21.80 3.67 14.08
CA ALA A 5 20.44 3.41 13.60
C ALA A 5 19.44 3.27 14.78
N PRO A 6 18.18 3.73 14.63
CA PRO A 6 17.19 3.66 15.70
C PRO A 6 16.72 2.22 15.94
N ARG A 7 16.73 1.81 17.22
CA ARG A 7 16.25 0.50 17.69
C ARG A 7 14.73 0.48 17.74
N TRP A 8 14.12 -0.44 16.99
CA TRP A 8 12.70 -0.80 17.08
C TRP A 8 12.40 -1.52 18.40
N ARG A 9 11.48 -0.98 19.23
CA ARG A 9 10.95 -1.69 20.41
C ARG A 9 9.77 -2.55 19.98
N ARG A 10 9.90 -3.88 20.12
CA ARG A 10 8.76 -4.80 20.17
C ARG A 10 8.27 -4.86 21.62
N SER A 11 7.09 -4.31 21.89
CA SER A 11 6.38 -4.54 23.15
C SER A 11 5.40 -5.70 22.98
N SER A 12 5.69 -6.83 23.63
CA SER A 12 4.75 -7.94 23.80
C SER A 12 3.72 -7.58 24.88
N PRO A 13 2.42 -7.87 24.69
CA PRO A 13 1.44 -7.65 25.76
C PRO A 13 1.52 -8.77 26.82
N PRO A 14 1.24 -8.47 28.10
CA PRO A 14 1.19 -9.48 29.14
C PRO A 14 -0.06 -10.37 29.02
N ARG A 15 0.12 -11.68 29.22
CA ARG A 15 -0.97 -12.66 29.31
C ARG A 15 -1.70 -12.51 30.64
N ALA A 16 -2.95 -12.06 30.61
CA ALA A 16 -3.84 -12.13 31.77
C ALA A 16 -4.42 -13.55 31.90
N ARG A 17 -4.16 -14.22 33.03
CA ARG A 17 -4.90 -15.40 33.49
C ARG A 17 -5.93 -14.91 34.52
N GLY A 18 -7.22 -15.15 34.25
CA GLY A 18 -8.32 -14.88 35.17
C GLY A 18 -9.45 -15.89 34.91
N THR A 19 -9.85 -16.58 35.98
CA THR A 19 -10.85 -17.64 36.09
C THR A 19 -12.28 -17.16 35.79
N PRO A 20 -13.23 -18.06 35.43
CA PRO A 20 -14.58 -17.67 35.02
C PRO A 20 -15.50 -17.50 36.24
N ALA A 21 -16.11 -16.32 36.40
CA ALA A 21 -17.21 -16.10 37.32
C ALA A 21 -18.55 -16.15 36.58
N ARG A 22 -19.43 -17.06 37.02
CA ARG A 22 -20.85 -17.14 36.66
C ARG A 22 -21.64 -16.09 37.44
N SER A 23 -22.53 -15.37 36.77
CA SER A 23 -23.83 -14.81 37.22
C SER A 23 -24.22 -13.69 36.25
N ALA A 24 -25.46 -13.26 36.03
CA ALA A 24 -26.80 -13.72 36.30
C ALA A 24 -27.65 -13.07 35.18
N ARG A 25 -28.74 -13.72 34.76
CA ARG A 25 -29.70 -13.15 33.80
C ARG A 25 -30.49 -12.05 34.51
N GLY A 26 -30.14 -10.79 34.24
CA GLY A 26 -30.91 -9.62 34.60
C GLY A 26 -31.34 -8.88 33.33
N ALA A 27 -32.64 -8.83 33.08
CA ALA A 27 -33.25 -8.05 32.00
C ALA A 27 -33.09 -6.56 32.31
N GLY A 28 -32.10 -5.91 31.70
CA GLY A 28 -31.96 -4.46 31.68
C GLY A 28 -32.85 -3.81 30.61
N PRO A 29 -33.21 -2.52 30.77
CA PRO A 29 -34.13 -1.83 29.89
C PRO A 29 -33.59 -1.74 28.46
N HIS A 30 -34.50 -1.87 27.50
CA HIS A 30 -34.24 -1.89 26.06
C HIS A 30 -33.31 -0.73 25.63
N PRO A 31 -32.18 -1.00 24.94
CA PRO A 31 -31.37 0.07 24.38
C PRO A 31 -32.15 0.81 23.30
N CYS A 32 -32.27 2.13 23.49
CA CYS A 32 -32.85 3.08 22.56
C CYS A 32 -32.30 2.86 21.14
N SER A 33 -33.20 2.67 20.16
CA SER A 33 -32.87 2.45 18.75
C SER A 33 -32.10 3.63 18.11
N ALA A 34 -32.05 4.78 18.79
CA ALA A 34 -31.41 6.00 18.31
C ALA A 34 -29.88 6.04 18.51
N CYS A 35 -29.29 5.13 19.30
CA CYS A 35 -27.85 5.14 19.60
C CYS A 35 -27.09 3.95 18.98
N ARG A 36 -27.51 3.47 17.80
CA ARG A 36 -26.64 2.56 17.04
C ARG A 36 -25.48 3.40 16.47
N PRO A 37 -24.21 3.14 16.86
CA PRO A 37 -23.10 3.68 16.08
C PRO A 37 -23.32 3.22 14.64
N GLY A 38 -23.38 4.18 13.72
CA GLY A 38 -23.62 3.90 12.31
C GLY A 38 -22.67 2.79 11.87
N ARG A 39 -23.22 1.68 11.36
CA ARG A 39 -22.41 0.53 10.97
C ARG A 39 -21.53 0.96 9.82
N GLU A 40 -20.28 1.23 10.13
CA GLU A 40 -19.35 1.79 9.18
C GLU A 40 -19.18 0.82 8.00
N PRO A 41 -19.32 1.30 6.76
CA PRO A 41 -19.28 0.40 5.61
C PRO A 41 -17.90 -0.25 5.54
N ARG A 42 -17.88 -1.58 5.38
CA ARG A 42 -16.64 -2.36 5.20
C ARG A 42 -15.86 -1.78 4.00
N PRO A 43 -14.52 -1.76 4.02
CA PRO A 43 -13.70 -1.20 2.94
C PRO A 43 -14.08 -1.72 1.55
N SER A 44 -14.49 -2.99 1.45
CA SER A 44 -14.97 -3.63 0.23
C SER A 44 -16.19 -2.94 -0.41
N ALA A 45 -17.05 -2.28 0.36
CA ALA A 45 -18.21 -1.55 -0.16
C ALA A 45 -17.84 -0.23 -0.87
N LEU A 46 -16.58 0.21 -0.77
CA LEU A 46 -16.08 1.45 -1.36
C LEU A 46 -15.44 1.23 -2.74
N LEU A 47 -15.16 -0.01 -3.11
CA LEU A 47 -14.67 -0.38 -4.44
C LEU A 47 -15.85 -0.53 -5.41
N PRO A 48 -15.71 -0.14 -6.68
CA PRO A 48 -16.68 -0.56 -7.70
C PRO A 48 -16.73 -2.10 -7.73
N ARG A 49 -17.93 -2.67 -7.80
CA ARG A 49 -18.10 -4.11 -8.06
C ARG A 49 -17.62 -4.35 -9.49
N VAL A 50 -16.37 -4.74 -9.66
CA VAL A 50 -15.84 -5.10 -10.97
C VAL A 50 -16.46 -6.44 -11.35
N ALA A 51 -17.51 -6.40 -12.17
CA ALA A 51 -18.25 -7.57 -12.63
C ALA A 51 -17.60 -8.28 -13.83
N THR A 52 -16.50 -7.75 -14.36
CA THR A 52 -15.84 -8.26 -15.57
C THR A 52 -14.33 -8.20 -15.41
N ILE A 53 -13.64 -9.27 -15.79
CA ILE A 53 -12.18 -9.33 -15.80
C ILE A 53 -11.66 -8.34 -16.85
N THR A 54 -10.91 -7.33 -16.40
CA THR A 54 -10.19 -6.42 -17.29
C THR A 54 -8.71 -6.79 -17.28
N ILE A 55 -8.14 -7.01 -18.46
CA ILE A 55 -6.70 -7.26 -18.63
C ILE A 55 -6.03 -5.92 -18.89
N VAL A 56 -4.94 -5.65 -18.16
CA VAL A 56 -4.03 -4.53 -18.41
C VAL A 56 -2.68 -5.11 -18.74
N GLU A 57 -2.09 -4.69 -19.85
CA GLU A 57 -0.79 -5.14 -20.33
C GLU A 57 0.15 -3.96 -20.60
N VAL A 58 1.45 -4.20 -20.41
CA VAL A 58 2.54 -3.28 -20.77
C VAL A 58 3.67 -4.12 -21.36
N THR A 59 4.40 -3.55 -22.32
CA THR A 59 5.56 -4.20 -22.95
C THR A 59 6.81 -3.36 -22.72
N ALA A 60 7.84 -3.96 -22.16
CA ALA A 60 9.16 -3.35 -22.04
C ALA A 60 10.02 -3.76 -23.23
N TYR A 61 10.70 -2.79 -23.83
CA TYR A 61 11.63 -2.98 -24.93
C TYR A 61 13.05 -2.75 -24.41
N TRP A 62 13.90 -3.76 -24.59
CA TRP A 62 15.32 -3.67 -24.25
C TRP A 62 16.07 -2.77 -25.24
N SER A 63 16.94 -1.90 -24.72
CA SER A 63 17.68 -0.90 -25.50
C SER A 63 19.20 -0.96 -25.27
N GLY A 64 19.70 -2.12 -24.84
CA GLY A 64 21.11 -2.37 -24.52
C GLY A 64 21.46 -2.12 -23.05
N GLY A 65 22.43 -2.86 -22.51
CA GLY A 65 22.76 -2.83 -21.07
C GLY A 65 21.55 -3.23 -20.22
N TYR A 66 21.29 -2.50 -19.13
CA TYR A 66 20.06 -2.64 -18.32
C TYR A 66 18.91 -1.73 -18.73
N ARG A 67 19.09 -0.92 -19.79
CA ARG A 67 18.08 0.06 -20.20
C ARG A 67 16.86 -0.57 -20.85
N CYS A 68 15.69 -0.21 -20.35
CA CYS A 68 14.40 -0.59 -20.89
C CYS A 68 13.52 0.64 -21.14
N ARG A 69 12.79 0.63 -22.25
CA ARG A 69 11.76 1.61 -22.60
C ARG A 69 10.39 0.96 -22.56
N VAL A 70 9.42 1.57 -21.89
CA VAL A 70 8.06 1.05 -21.72
C VAL A 70 7.05 2.10 -22.16
N PRO A 71 6.52 2.04 -23.39
CA PRO A 71 5.41 2.90 -23.80
C PRO A 71 4.13 2.49 -23.04
N ILE A 72 3.44 3.46 -22.45
CA ILE A 72 2.19 3.27 -21.68
C ILE A 72 1.17 4.31 -22.14
N ARG A 73 0.29 3.92 -23.07
CA ARG A 73 -0.63 4.86 -23.76
C ARG A 73 0.18 6.01 -24.37
N GLN A 74 -0.10 7.26 -24.02
CA GLN A 74 0.66 8.44 -24.47
C GLN A 74 1.92 8.75 -23.64
N PHE A 75 2.21 7.95 -22.61
CA PHE A 75 3.35 8.15 -21.72
C PHE A 75 4.47 7.17 -22.03
N GLU A 76 5.62 7.44 -21.42
CA GLU A 76 6.79 6.60 -21.50
C GLU A 76 7.42 6.47 -20.14
N LEU A 77 7.80 5.24 -19.80
CA LEU A 77 8.57 4.93 -18.61
C LEU A 77 9.90 4.30 -19.04
N ASN A 78 10.99 4.83 -18.50
CA ASN A 78 12.31 4.25 -18.67
C ASN A 78 12.74 3.56 -17.37
N ALA A 79 13.53 2.50 -17.50
CA ALA A 79 14.16 1.81 -16.40
C ALA A 79 15.62 1.51 -16.74
N ASP A 80 16.49 1.53 -15.74
CA ASP A 80 17.91 1.24 -15.86
C ASP A 80 18.46 0.75 -14.50
N GLU A 81 19.76 0.49 -14.41
CA GLU A 81 20.47 0.31 -13.14
C GLU A 81 21.47 1.46 -12.91
N PRO A 82 21.81 1.78 -11.65
CA PRO A 82 22.82 2.79 -11.34
C PRO A 82 24.19 2.39 -11.88
N GLU A 83 25.08 3.36 -12.09
CA GLU A 83 26.46 3.11 -12.56
C GLU A 83 27.29 2.24 -11.60
N THR A 84 26.86 2.09 -10.34
CA THR A 84 27.49 1.20 -9.36
C THR A 84 27.27 -0.29 -9.67
N VAL A 85 26.31 -0.61 -10.55
CA VAL A 85 26.06 -1.96 -11.08
C VAL A 85 26.75 -2.08 -12.43
N ALA A 86 27.55 -3.13 -12.62
CA ALA A 86 28.28 -3.34 -13.88
C ALA A 86 27.32 -3.46 -15.07
N GLY A 87 27.32 -2.46 -15.96
CA GLY A 87 26.44 -2.38 -17.13
C GLY A 87 25.24 -1.44 -16.95
N GLY A 88 25.05 -0.86 -15.76
CA GLY A 88 24.08 0.21 -15.50
C GLY A 88 24.57 1.56 -16.06
N THR A 89 23.63 2.41 -16.46
CA THR A 89 23.94 3.75 -17.00
C THR A 89 23.16 4.88 -16.32
N ASP A 90 22.42 4.59 -15.24
CA ASP A 90 21.65 5.56 -14.45
C ASP A 90 20.75 6.49 -15.29
N THR A 91 20.26 5.99 -16.43
CA THR A 91 19.39 6.75 -17.36
C THR A 91 17.90 6.66 -17.01
N GLY A 92 17.58 5.90 -15.96
CA GLY A 92 16.24 5.71 -15.44
C GLY A 92 16.27 5.01 -14.08
N PRO A 93 15.17 5.03 -13.33
CA PRO A 93 15.06 4.34 -12.05
C PRO A 93 15.20 2.83 -12.21
N THR A 94 15.62 2.17 -11.13
CA THR A 94 15.62 0.70 -11.07
C THR A 94 14.20 0.15 -11.14
N PRO A 95 14.01 -1.08 -11.67
CA PRO A 95 12.71 -1.74 -11.63
C PRO A 95 12.11 -1.84 -10.23
N THR A 96 12.95 -1.98 -9.20
CA THR A 96 12.53 -2.03 -7.80
C THR A 96 12.13 -0.67 -7.23
N GLU A 97 12.78 0.42 -7.65
CA GLU A 97 12.32 1.77 -7.34
C GLU A 97 11.00 2.08 -8.04
N LEU A 98 10.82 1.63 -9.29
CA LEU A 98 9.55 1.73 -10.00
C LEU A 98 8.42 0.96 -9.29
N LEU A 99 8.72 -0.20 -8.73
CA LEU A 99 7.76 -0.94 -7.90
C LEU A 99 7.35 -0.13 -6.65
N LEU A 100 8.31 0.48 -5.95
CA LEU A 100 8.03 1.34 -4.79
C LEU A 100 7.28 2.62 -5.19
N ALA A 101 7.63 3.23 -6.33
CA ALA A 101 6.94 4.39 -6.88
C ALA A 101 5.48 4.05 -7.22
N SER A 102 5.23 2.88 -7.82
CA SER A 102 3.89 2.37 -8.08
C SER A 102 3.08 2.20 -6.78
N LEU A 103 3.69 1.65 -5.72
CA LEU A 103 3.06 1.51 -4.41
C LEU A 103 2.74 2.88 -3.78
N ALA A 104 3.70 3.80 -3.74
CA ALA A 104 3.53 5.12 -3.15
C ALA A 104 2.44 5.93 -3.86
N THR A 105 2.48 5.97 -5.20
CA THR A 105 1.51 6.72 -6.01
C THR A 105 0.11 6.09 -5.92
N CYS A 106 -0.01 4.76 -5.98
CA CYS A 106 -1.30 4.08 -5.83
C CYS A 106 -1.92 4.34 -4.45
N PHE A 107 -1.12 4.30 -3.39
CA PHE A 107 -1.60 4.59 -2.04
C PHE A 107 -2.02 6.06 -1.88
N THR A 108 -1.27 7.00 -2.48
CA THR A 108 -1.64 8.43 -2.52
C THR A 108 -2.99 8.64 -3.22
N MET A 109 -3.22 7.98 -4.37
CA MET A 109 -4.50 8.04 -5.08
C MET A 109 -5.64 7.41 -4.27
N ALA A 110 -5.38 6.31 -3.56
CA ALA A 110 -6.35 5.68 -2.67
C ALA A 110 -6.75 6.62 -1.52
N LEU A 111 -5.79 7.31 -0.91
CA LEU A 111 -6.05 8.33 0.11
C LEU A 111 -6.92 9.46 -0.43
N ALA A 112 -6.55 10.04 -1.57
CA ALA A 112 -7.34 11.10 -2.21
C ALA A 112 -8.78 10.65 -2.52
N HIS A 113 -8.95 9.40 -2.98
CA HIS A 113 -10.26 8.84 -3.25
C HIS A 113 -11.13 8.72 -1.99
N ILE A 114 -10.58 8.16 -0.91
CA ILE A 114 -11.29 7.99 0.36
C ILE A 114 -11.60 9.34 0.99
N ALA A 115 -10.63 10.26 1.06
CA ALA A 115 -10.81 11.58 1.62
C ALA A 115 -11.95 12.33 0.92
N ARG A 116 -11.98 12.31 -0.42
CA ARG A 116 -13.10 12.87 -1.19
C ARG A 116 -14.45 12.24 -0.84
N LYS A 117 -14.53 10.91 -0.71
CA LYS A 117 -15.77 10.22 -0.31
C LYS A 117 -16.23 10.56 1.11
N ARG A 118 -15.28 10.87 1.99
CA ARG A 118 -15.52 11.24 3.39
C ARG A 118 -15.63 12.73 3.63
N ARG A 119 -15.47 13.55 2.58
CA ARG A 119 -15.43 15.02 2.66
C ARG A 119 -14.37 15.52 3.64
N VAL A 120 -13.20 14.87 3.61
CA VAL A 120 -12.00 15.31 4.31
C VAL A 120 -11.10 16.00 3.32
N ASP A 121 -10.65 17.20 3.67
CA ASP A 121 -9.68 17.95 2.88
C ASP A 121 -8.27 17.44 3.19
N LEU A 122 -7.60 16.92 2.18
CA LEU A 122 -6.19 16.56 2.29
C LEU A 122 -5.33 17.81 2.12
N PRO A 123 -4.37 18.07 3.02
CA PRO A 123 -3.51 19.23 2.90
C PRO A 123 -2.55 19.07 1.71
N GLY A 124 -2.14 20.21 1.14
CA GLY A 124 -1.24 20.24 -0.01
C GLY A 124 0.18 19.75 0.27
N ASP A 125 0.54 19.55 1.54
CA ASP A 125 1.82 19.00 1.99
C ASP A 125 1.81 17.46 2.15
N LEU A 126 0.74 16.78 1.70
CA LEU A 126 0.63 15.34 1.74
C LEU A 126 1.76 14.68 0.92
N SER A 127 2.52 13.82 1.59
CA SER A 127 3.53 12.97 0.96
C SER A 127 3.40 11.53 1.42
N VAL A 128 3.70 10.61 0.51
CA VAL A 128 3.72 9.17 0.77
C VAL A 128 5.07 8.61 0.35
N THR A 129 5.77 7.99 1.30
CA THR A 129 7.04 7.29 1.06
C THR A 129 6.79 5.79 1.11
N ALA A 130 7.17 5.08 0.05
CA ALA A 130 7.28 3.61 0.07
C ALA A 130 8.75 3.21 0.18
N ALA A 131 9.08 2.39 1.17
CA ALA A 131 10.42 1.86 1.38
C ALA A 131 10.38 0.33 1.34
N GLY A 132 11.39 -0.28 0.74
CA GLY A 132 11.55 -1.73 0.69
C GLY A 132 12.87 -2.17 1.34
N GLU A 133 12.79 -3.23 2.14
CA GLU A 133 13.96 -3.91 2.71
C GLU A 133 14.22 -5.18 1.89
N TYR A 134 15.37 -5.24 1.21
CA TYR A 134 15.74 -6.41 0.42
C TYR A 134 15.98 -7.64 1.31
N ALA A 135 15.49 -8.78 0.87
CA ALA A 135 15.73 -10.10 1.43
C ALA A 135 16.00 -11.08 0.27
N GLY A 136 17.25 -11.13 -0.19
CA GLY A 136 17.62 -11.85 -1.40
C GLY A 136 17.18 -11.11 -2.67
N PRO A 137 16.73 -11.81 -3.74
CA PRO A 137 16.37 -11.20 -5.03
C PRO A 137 14.96 -10.58 -4.99
N GLY A 138 14.65 -9.79 -3.96
CA GLY A 138 13.35 -9.14 -3.79
C GLY A 138 13.21 -8.46 -2.43
N PHE A 139 12.11 -7.73 -2.23
CA PHE A 139 11.79 -7.12 -0.93
C PHE A 139 11.16 -8.15 0.02
N GLY A 140 11.73 -8.30 1.21
CA GLY A 140 11.14 -9.11 2.29
C GLY A 140 10.14 -8.33 3.14
N ALA A 141 10.27 -6.99 3.17
CA ALA A 141 9.34 -6.10 3.85
C ALA A 141 9.17 -4.80 3.07
N LEU A 142 7.96 -4.25 3.13
CA LEU A 142 7.61 -2.95 2.56
C LEU A 142 6.98 -2.08 3.66
N ARG A 143 7.33 -0.80 3.67
CA ARG A 143 6.73 0.20 4.56
C ARG A 143 6.17 1.33 3.74
N VAL A 144 4.95 1.75 4.06
CA VAL A 144 4.33 2.95 3.51
C VAL A 144 4.19 3.95 4.65
N GLU A 145 4.85 5.10 4.53
CA GLU A 145 4.79 6.20 5.47
C GLU A 145 4.03 7.37 4.85
N VAL A 146 3.10 7.96 5.59
CA VAL A 146 2.34 9.13 5.16
C VAL A 146 2.67 10.29 6.07
N ARG A 147 2.98 11.44 5.48
CA ARG A 147 3.30 12.67 6.21
C ARG A 147 2.47 13.81 5.66
N CYS A 148 1.85 14.55 6.57
CA CYS A 148 1.09 15.76 6.28
C CYS A 148 0.82 16.53 7.58
N SER A 149 0.39 17.78 7.45
CA SER A 149 -0.05 18.63 8.56
C SER A 149 -1.40 18.23 9.20
N HIS A 150 -2.12 17.27 8.62
CA HIS A 150 -3.40 16.79 9.16
C HIS A 150 -3.24 16.14 10.56
N PRO A 151 -4.15 16.41 11.52
CA PRO A 151 -4.15 15.74 12.82
C PRO A 151 -4.12 14.20 12.70
N PRO A 152 -3.26 13.49 13.47
CA PRO A 152 -3.09 12.04 13.34
C PRO A 152 -4.32 11.20 13.66
N GLY A 153 -5.19 11.67 14.56
CA GLY A 153 -6.37 10.93 15.04
C GLY A 153 -7.36 10.57 13.92
N ASP A 154 -7.61 11.52 13.01
CA ASP A 154 -8.53 11.34 11.89
C ASP A 154 -7.86 10.62 10.70
N LEU A 155 -6.53 10.68 10.62
CA LEU A 155 -5.77 10.11 9.51
C LEU A 155 -5.67 8.60 9.59
N ALA A 156 -5.61 8.03 10.81
CA ALA A 156 -5.48 6.58 11.01
C ALA A 156 -6.58 5.78 10.30
N GLN A 157 -7.83 6.22 10.41
CA GLN A 157 -8.96 5.55 9.79
C GLN A 157 -8.97 5.72 8.25
N LEU A 158 -8.60 6.90 7.76
CA LEU A 158 -8.41 7.16 6.33
C LEU A 158 -7.34 6.24 5.73
N LEU A 159 -6.22 6.06 6.44
CA LEU A 159 -5.13 5.16 6.03
C LEU A 159 -5.59 3.71 5.94
N GLU A 160 -6.36 3.24 6.92
CA GLU A 160 -6.89 1.87 6.92
C GLU A 160 -7.82 1.63 5.71
N TRP A 161 -8.71 2.57 5.42
CA TRP A 161 -9.58 2.47 4.25
C TRP A 161 -8.82 2.57 2.93
N ALA A 162 -7.85 3.49 2.84
CA ALA A 162 -7.00 3.64 1.66
C ALA A 162 -6.20 2.35 1.40
N ALA A 163 -5.62 1.75 2.44
CA ALA A 163 -4.94 0.46 2.35
C ALA A 163 -5.85 -0.67 1.89
N GLY A 164 -7.14 -0.62 2.23
CA GLY A 164 -8.14 -1.59 1.79
C GLY A 164 -8.49 -1.48 0.30
N ILE A 165 -8.33 -0.31 -0.32
CA ILE A 165 -8.67 -0.08 -1.73
C ILE A 165 -7.46 0.09 -2.67
N CYS A 166 -6.26 0.27 -2.12
CA CYS A 166 -5.04 0.40 -2.89
C CYS A 166 -4.74 -0.90 -3.63
N TYR A 167 -4.84 -0.88 -4.96
CA TYR A 167 -4.62 -2.07 -5.79
C TYR A 167 -3.21 -2.63 -5.61
N VAL A 168 -2.18 -1.79 -5.62
CA VAL A 168 -0.79 -2.25 -5.48
C VAL A 168 -0.55 -2.87 -4.11
N SER A 169 -1.05 -2.26 -3.02
CA SER A 169 -0.94 -2.85 -1.67
C SER A 169 -1.65 -4.21 -1.59
N ASN A 170 -2.83 -4.33 -2.19
CA ASN A 170 -3.60 -5.57 -2.18
C ASN A 170 -2.96 -6.67 -3.04
N THR A 171 -2.36 -6.32 -4.19
CA THR A 171 -1.61 -7.25 -5.03
C THR A 171 -0.36 -7.76 -4.32
N LEU A 172 0.38 -6.89 -3.63
CA LEU A 172 1.58 -7.30 -2.89
C LEU A 172 1.25 -8.12 -1.64
N ARG A 173 0.15 -7.80 -0.95
CA ARG A 173 -0.34 -8.56 0.20
C ARG A 173 -0.85 -9.95 -0.20
N ASN A 174 -1.51 -10.03 -1.35
CA ASN A 174 -2.08 -11.26 -1.89
C ASN A 174 -1.37 -11.58 -3.20
N ALA A 175 -0.11 -11.98 -3.09
CA ALA A 175 0.78 -12.19 -4.23
C ALA A 175 0.09 -13.04 -5.32
N PRO A 176 -0.12 -12.49 -6.54
CA PRO A 176 -0.74 -13.25 -7.61
C PRO A 176 0.20 -14.35 -8.11
N LYS A 177 -0.35 -15.36 -8.79
CA LYS A 177 0.46 -16.32 -9.54
C LYS A 177 1.17 -15.59 -10.68
N VAL A 178 2.47 -15.82 -10.81
CA VAL A 178 3.28 -15.34 -11.92
C VAL A 178 3.67 -16.54 -12.78
N GLU A 179 3.44 -16.44 -14.09
CA GLU A 179 3.79 -17.45 -15.08
C GLU A 179 4.77 -16.86 -16.09
N TYR A 180 5.75 -17.66 -16.52
CA TYR A 180 6.75 -17.28 -17.50
C TYR A 180 6.53 -18.13 -18.75
N VAL A 181 6.26 -17.49 -19.88
CA VAL A 181 5.95 -18.14 -21.14
C VAL A 181 6.82 -17.58 -22.26
N ILE A 182 7.27 -18.44 -23.16
CA ILE A 182 7.99 -18.05 -24.38
C ILE A 182 6.98 -18.01 -25.52
N ARG A 183 7.04 -16.97 -26.36
CA ARG A 183 6.26 -16.87 -27.60
C ARG A 183 7.23 -16.68 -28.76
N GLU A 184 6.97 -17.35 -29.87
CA GLU A 184 7.65 -17.10 -31.13
C GLU A 184 7.23 -15.73 -31.68
N ALA A 185 8.11 -15.13 -32.49
CA ALA A 185 7.93 -13.80 -33.06
C ALA A 185 7.01 -13.81 -34.28
#